data_AF-A0A525BZ84-F1
#
_entry.id   AF-A0A525BZ84-F1
#
_cell.length_a   1.000
_cell.length_b   1.000
_cell.length_c   1.000
_cell.angle_alpha   90.00
_cell.angle_beta   90.00
_cell.angle_gamma   90.00
#
_symmetry.space_group_name_H-M   'P 1'
#
loop_
_entity.id
_entity.type
_entity.pdbx_description
1 polymer ?
#
loop_
_entity_poly.entity_id
_entity_poly.type
_entity_poly.pdbx_seq_one_letter_code
_entity_poly.pdbx_strand_id
1 'polypeptide(L)'
;MPEPVPERDYDECPISHQPIEDILTAIDDPETGKPARFEAVLERLANREQLEEGERIIYIGAGVFAVAEDDPKKRCPVIKRRIEFEDTHQREKWRKELSPGISKDYPPHPEPIHELYKDEDIREWEYQAPTILANNHSGDGRLI
;
A
#
# COMPACT_ATOMS: atom_id res chain seq x y z
N MET A 1 -2.49 -24.33 12.36
CA MET A 1 -2.98 -23.00 11.91
C MET A 1 -2.45 -21.99 12.91
N PRO A 2 -1.86 -20.86 12.49
CA PRO A 2 -1.60 -19.77 13.42
C PRO A 2 -2.92 -19.35 14.08
N GLU A 3 -2.85 -18.90 15.32
CA GLU A 3 -4.03 -18.37 16.01
C GLU A 3 -4.59 -17.20 15.20
N PRO A 4 -5.93 -17.08 15.07
CA PRO A 4 -6.54 -15.95 14.40
C PRO A 4 -6.08 -14.65 15.08
N VAL A 5 -5.79 -13.63 14.28
CA VAL A 5 -5.47 -12.30 14.81
C VAL A 5 -6.63 -11.90 15.74
N PRO A 6 -6.36 -11.55 17.00
CA PRO A 6 -7.41 -11.20 17.94
C PRO A 6 -8.25 -10.05 17.37
N GLU A 7 -9.57 -10.25 17.30
CA GLU A 7 -10.50 -9.15 17.01
C GLU A 7 -10.33 -8.10 18.11
N ARG A 8 -10.03 -6.87 17.69
CA ARG A 8 -9.81 -5.74 18.58
C ARG A 8 -10.87 -4.70 18.29
N ASP A 9 -11.67 -4.38 19.31
CA ASP A 9 -12.52 -3.20 19.29
C ASP A 9 -11.65 -1.96 19.47
N TYR A 10 -11.71 -1.08 18.48
CA TYR A 10 -11.13 0.26 18.56
C TYR A 10 -12.20 1.24 18.99
N ASP A 11 -11.80 2.26 19.76
CA ASP A 11 -12.68 3.39 20.07
C ASP A 11 -13.19 4.06 18.79
N GLU A 12 -14.32 4.76 18.90
CA GLU A 12 -14.84 5.59 17.82
C GLU A 12 -13.81 6.65 17.40
N CYS A 13 -13.84 7.01 16.11
CA CYS A 13 -12.95 8.01 15.53
C CYS A 13 -13.06 9.35 16.29
N PRO A 14 -11.93 9.94 16.73
CA PRO A 14 -11.95 11.18 17.51
C PRO A 14 -12.45 12.40 16.72
N ILE A 15 -12.42 12.34 15.38
CA ILE A 15 -12.83 13.44 14.50
C ILE A 15 -14.30 13.34 14.10
N SER A 16 -14.76 12.15 13.71
CA SER A 16 -16.12 11.93 13.18
C SER A 16 -17.09 11.30 14.16
N HIS A 17 -16.60 10.77 15.30
CA HIS A 17 -17.37 9.99 16.27
C HIS A 17 -18.11 8.79 15.64
N GLN A 18 -17.53 8.24 14.58
CA GLN A 18 -18.02 7.05 13.88
C GLN A 18 -17.06 5.88 14.10
N PRO A 19 -17.55 4.63 14.02
CA PRO A 19 -16.70 3.45 14.15
C PRO A 19 -15.62 3.42 13.06
N ILE A 20 -14.43 2.93 13.41
CA ILE A 20 -13.32 2.78 12.47
C ILE A 20 -13.49 1.46 11.72
N GLU A 21 -13.90 1.53 10.46
CA GLU A 21 -14.18 0.36 9.62
C GLU A 21 -12.92 -0.42 9.25
N ASP A 22 -11.84 0.29 8.93
CA ASP A 22 -10.55 -0.30 8.58
C ASP A 22 -9.42 0.39 9.34
N ILE A 23 -8.99 -0.24 10.43
CA ILE A 23 -7.90 0.25 11.26
C ILE A 23 -6.54 0.29 10.55
N LEU A 24 -6.33 -0.51 9.50
CA LEU A 24 -5.05 -0.52 8.76
C LEU A 24 -4.88 0.75 7.92
N THR A 25 -5.98 1.39 7.54
CA THR A 25 -6.00 2.67 6.83
C THR A 25 -6.11 3.88 7.76
N ALA A 26 -6.35 3.64 9.05
CA ALA A 26 -6.53 4.72 10.02
C ALA A 26 -5.27 5.58 10.15
N ILE A 27 -5.51 6.87 10.34
CA ILE A 27 -4.50 7.91 10.51
C ILE A 27 -4.41 8.25 11.99
N ASP A 28 -3.21 8.44 12.49
CA ASP A 28 -2.95 8.91 13.83
C ASP A 28 -3.42 10.36 13.97
N ASP A 29 -4.35 10.62 14.88
CA ASP A 29 -4.81 11.96 15.17
C ASP A 29 -3.83 12.65 16.14
N PRO A 30 -3.14 13.73 15.72
CA PRO A 30 -2.07 14.33 16.52
C PRO A 30 -2.59 15.02 17.81
N GLU A 31 -3.89 15.25 17.93
CA GLU A 31 -4.50 15.87 19.11
C GLU A 31 -4.81 14.85 20.20
N THR A 32 -5.20 13.64 19.82
CA THR A 32 -5.65 12.59 20.76
C THR A 32 -4.71 11.39 20.84
N GLY A 33 -3.81 11.20 19.87
CA GLY A 33 -2.97 9.99 19.73
C GLY A 33 -3.78 8.73 19.41
N LYS A 34 -5.04 8.89 19.00
CA LYS A 34 -5.97 7.80 18.69
C LYS A 34 -6.10 7.62 17.17
N PRO A 35 -6.44 6.40 16.71
CA PRO A 35 -6.73 6.18 15.31
C PRO A 35 -7.96 6.99 14.88
N ALA A 36 -7.86 7.68 13.76
CA ALA A 36 -8.95 8.37 13.10
C ALA A 36 -9.21 7.77 11.72
N ARG A 37 -10.48 7.80 11.28
CA ARG A 37 -10.85 7.38 9.93
C ARG A 37 -10.13 8.26 8.91
N PHE A 38 -9.66 7.63 7.85
CA PHE A 38 -8.98 8.32 6.75
C PHE A 38 -9.85 9.42 6.14
N GLU A 39 -11.14 9.14 5.90
CA GLU A 39 -12.09 10.09 5.34
C GLU A 39 -12.32 11.28 6.28
N ALA A 40 -12.39 11.04 7.59
CA ALA A 40 -12.59 12.11 8.57
C ALA A 40 -11.39 13.08 8.59
N VAL A 41 -10.17 12.56 8.40
CA VAL A 41 -8.98 13.39 8.24
C VAL A 41 -9.03 14.19 6.93
N LEU A 42 -9.42 13.57 5.81
CA LEU A 42 -9.59 14.28 4.54
C LEU A 42 -10.60 15.42 4.64
N GLU A 43 -11.77 15.18 5.24
CA GLU A 43 -12.80 16.20 5.43
C GLU A 43 -12.32 17.32 6.36
N ARG A 44 -11.67 16.98 7.48
CA ARG A 44 -11.08 17.94 8.40
C ARG A 44 -10.08 18.85 7.69
N LEU A 45 -9.20 18.27 6.88
CA LEU A 45 -8.21 19.02 6.10
C LEU A 45 -8.88 19.86 5.02
N ALA A 46 -9.88 19.33 4.30
CA ALA A 46 -10.59 20.08 3.26
C ALA A 46 -11.35 21.29 3.82
N ASN A 47 -11.88 21.18 5.04
CA ASN A 47 -12.55 22.29 5.74
C ASN A 47 -11.57 23.32 6.30
N ARG A 48 -10.36 22.89 6.68
CA ARG A 48 -9.31 23.76 7.23
C ARG A 48 -8.57 24.52 6.14
N GLU A 49 -8.30 23.85 5.03
CA GLU A 49 -7.53 24.41 3.92
C GLU A 49 -8.46 25.18 2.97
N GLN A 50 -8.05 26.39 2.58
CA GLN A 50 -8.72 27.14 1.51
C GLN A 50 -8.24 26.58 0.18
N LEU A 51 -9.05 25.75 -0.46
CA LEU A 51 -8.78 25.19 -1.78
C LEU A 51 -9.25 26.16 -2.88
N GLU A 52 -8.40 26.40 -3.88
CA GLU A 52 -8.79 27.12 -5.09
C GLU A 52 -9.55 26.21 -6.07
N GLU A 53 -10.16 26.81 -7.10
CA GLU A 53 -10.86 26.04 -8.13
C GLU A 53 -9.88 25.10 -8.86
N GLY A 54 -10.23 23.81 -8.92
CA GLY A 54 -9.37 22.76 -9.49
C GLY A 54 -8.37 22.13 -8.52
N GLU A 55 -8.29 22.63 -7.27
CA GLU A 55 -7.47 22.00 -6.23
C GLU A 55 -8.23 20.93 -5.45
N ARG A 56 -7.50 19.92 -4.98
CA ARG A 56 -7.99 18.87 -4.10
C ARG A 56 -6.93 18.41 -3.11
N ILE A 57 -7.36 17.80 -2.02
CA ILE A 57 -6.47 17.14 -1.07
C ILE A 57 -6.22 15.70 -1.50
N ILE A 58 -4.95 15.30 -1.55
CA ILE A 58 -4.51 13.93 -1.83
C ILE A 58 -3.61 13.43 -0.70
N TYR A 59 -3.68 12.14 -0.40
CA TYR A 59 -2.72 11.50 0.49
C TYR A 59 -1.49 11.07 -0.32
N ILE A 60 -0.30 11.47 0.15
CA ILE A 60 0.97 11.17 -0.53
C ILE A 60 1.84 10.16 0.24
N GLY A 61 1.29 9.56 1.30
CA GLY A 61 1.95 8.53 2.10
C GLY A 61 2.62 9.07 3.36
N ALA A 62 2.98 8.14 4.24
CA ALA A 62 3.70 8.41 5.50
C ALA A 62 3.06 9.50 6.36
N GLY A 63 1.73 9.55 6.43
CA GLY A 63 1.02 10.55 7.22
C GLY A 63 1.01 11.97 6.64
N VAL A 64 1.44 12.11 5.38
CA VAL A 64 1.49 13.40 4.68
C VAL A 64 0.40 13.48 3.63
N PHE A 65 -0.33 14.58 3.66
CA PHE A 65 -1.32 14.98 2.66
C PHE A 65 -0.77 16.13 1.81
N ALA A 66 -1.42 16.43 0.70
CA ALA A 66 -1.04 17.53 -0.17
C ALA A 66 -2.25 18.18 -0.80
N VAL A 67 -2.18 19.50 -0.96
CA VAL A 67 -3.02 20.21 -1.92
C VAL A 67 -2.39 20.01 -3.29
N ALA A 68 -3.17 19.47 -4.22
CA ALA A 68 -2.74 19.20 -5.57
C ALA A 68 -3.78 19.67 -6.59
N GLU A 69 -3.28 20.04 -7.76
CA GLU A 69 -4.09 20.46 -8.91
C GLU A 69 -3.87 19.47 -10.06
N ASP A 70 -4.95 19.10 -10.75
CA ASP A 70 -4.86 18.24 -11.91
C ASP A 70 -4.43 19.05 -13.13
N ASP A 71 -3.28 18.72 -13.70
CA ASP A 71 -2.79 19.32 -14.95
C ASP A 71 -3.08 18.35 -16.11
N PRO A 72 -3.95 18.70 -17.07
CA PRO A 72 -4.31 17.82 -18.17
C PRO A 72 -3.13 17.45 -19.09
N LYS A 73 -2.01 18.18 -19.02
CA LYS A 73 -0.78 17.86 -19.76
C LYS A 73 0.12 16.86 -19.03
N LYS A 74 -0.14 16.62 -17.75
CA LYS A 74 0.64 15.72 -16.91
C LYS A 74 -0.17 14.48 -16.57
N ARG A 75 0.53 13.36 -16.37
CA ARG A 75 -0.10 12.11 -15.92
C ARG A 75 -0.37 12.07 -14.42
N CYS A 76 0.27 12.96 -13.66
CA CYS A 76 0.17 13.02 -12.20
C CYS A 76 -0.24 14.42 -11.76
N PRO A 77 -1.00 14.54 -10.66
CA PRO A 77 -1.33 15.83 -10.06
C PRO A 77 -0.08 16.63 -9.70
N VAL A 78 -0.15 17.95 -9.81
CA VAL A 78 0.91 18.86 -9.39
C VAL A 78 0.71 19.19 -7.91
N ILE A 79 1.67 18.82 -7.07
CA ILE A 79 1.66 19.15 -5.64
C ILE A 79 1.95 20.65 -5.48
N LYS A 80 0.99 21.39 -4.92
CA LYS A 80 1.08 22.83 -4.65
C LYS A 80 1.64 23.06 -3.24
N ARG A 81 1.18 22.26 -2.28
CA ARG A 81 1.59 22.32 -0.87
C ARG A 81 1.48 20.96 -0.20
N ARG A 82 2.41 20.66 0.71
CA ARG A 82 2.34 19.48 1.60
C ARG A 82 1.77 19.85 2.96
N ILE A 83 1.05 18.91 3.56
CA ILE A 83 0.40 19.01 4.87
C ILE A 83 0.84 17.79 5.66
N GLU A 84 1.76 17.97 6.59
CA GLU A 84 2.14 16.93 7.53
C GLU A 84 1.04 16.81 8.57
N PHE A 85 0.38 15.65 8.61
CA PHE A 85 -0.72 15.38 9.56
C PHE A 85 -0.23 14.49 10.69
N GLU A 86 0.52 13.44 10.37
CA GLU A 86 1.19 12.58 11.35
C GLU A 86 2.66 12.98 11.51
N ASP A 87 3.19 12.82 12.73
CA ASP A 87 4.64 12.85 12.94
C ASP A 87 5.24 11.50 12.52
N THR A 88 6.03 11.50 11.45
CA THR A 88 6.69 10.30 10.92
C THR A 88 7.69 9.66 11.88
N HIS A 89 8.18 10.40 12.88
CA HIS A 89 9.12 9.89 13.88
C HIS A 89 8.41 9.23 15.06
N GLN A 90 7.12 9.50 15.25
CA GLN A 90 6.32 8.96 16.35
C GLN A 90 5.35 7.94 15.81
N ARG A 91 5.57 6.68 16.21
CA ARG A 91 4.63 5.60 15.94
C ARG A 91 3.86 5.29 17.20
N GLU A 92 2.57 5.59 17.16
CA GLU A 92 1.66 5.30 18.26
C GLU A 92 1.57 3.81 18.56
N LYS A 93 1.25 3.54 19.83
CA LYS A 93 1.22 2.18 20.36
C LYS A 93 0.24 1.30 19.59
N TRP A 94 -0.95 1.82 19.28
CA TRP A 94 -1.99 1.11 18.54
C TRP A 94 -1.51 0.64 17.16
N ARG A 95 -0.68 1.45 16.47
CA ARG A 95 -0.15 1.12 15.14
C ARG A 95 0.93 0.04 15.20
N LYS A 96 1.75 0.04 16.25
CA LYS A 96 2.74 -1.04 16.50
C LYS A 96 2.06 -2.38 16.76
N GLU A 97 0.90 -2.33 17.40
CA GLU A 97 0.11 -3.52 17.73
C GLU A 97 -0.54 -4.19 16.50
N LEU A 98 -0.69 -3.49 15.37
CA LEU A 98 -1.24 -4.02 14.11
C LEU A 98 -0.25 -4.88 13.32
N SER A 99 1.04 -4.68 13.53
CA SER A 99 2.10 -5.42 12.85
C SER A 99 3.17 -5.74 13.89
N PRO A 100 2.97 -6.78 14.71
CA PRO A 100 3.89 -7.17 15.78
C PRO A 100 5.29 -7.60 15.29
N GLY A 101 5.57 -7.45 13.99
CA GLY A 101 6.74 -7.96 13.32
C GLY A 101 6.59 -9.44 13.01
N ILE A 102 7.26 -9.88 11.95
CA ILE A 102 7.57 -11.29 11.78
C ILE A 102 8.62 -11.60 12.86
N SER A 103 8.32 -12.55 13.74
CA SER A 103 9.31 -13.01 14.72
C SER A 103 10.61 -13.35 14.00
N LYS A 104 11.77 -13.02 14.58
CA LYS A 104 13.07 -13.46 14.05
C LYS A 104 13.11 -14.98 13.88
N ASP A 105 12.33 -15.69 14.68
CA ASP A 105 12.20 -17.14 14.71
C ASP A 105 10.99 -17.64 13.89
N TYR A 106 10.37 -16.81 13.05
CA TYR A 106 9.31 -17.24 12.14
C TYR A 106 9.94 -18.05 10.99
N PRO A 107 9.73 -19.38 10.93
CA PRO A 107 10.10 -20.13 9.74
C PRO A 107 9.13 -19.72 8.62
N PRO A 108 9.61 -19.24 7.47
CA PRO A 108 8.73 -18.97 6.34
C PRO A 108 7.99 -20.26 5.96
N HIS A 109 6.66 -20.19 5.91
CA HIS A 109 5.82 -21.23 5.31
C HIS A 109 5.08 -20.59 4.11
N PRO A 110 5.16 -21.13 2.89
CA PRO A 110 5.84 -22.37 2.50
C PRO A 110 7.33 -22.37 2.82
N GLU A 111 7.86 -23.57 3.07
CA GLU A 111 9.30 -23.81 3.16
C GLU A 111 10.01 -23.14 1.97
N PRO A 112 11.28 -22.72 2.14
CA PRO A 112 12.04 -22.13 1.04
C PRO A 112 11.87 -22.95 -0.23
N ILE A 113 11.63 -22.30 -1.36
CA ILE A 113 11.25 -22.98 -2.60
C ILE A 113 12.22 -24.10 -3.01
N HIS A 114 13.50 -24.00 -2.62
CA HIS A 114 14.54 -24.97 -2.92
C HIS A 114 14.49 -26.24 -2.04
N GLU A 115 13.70 -26.24 -0.97
CA GLU A 115 13.45 -27.41 -0.13
C GLU A 115 12.19 -28.16 -0.57
N LEU A 116 11.25 -27.47 -1.24
CA LEU A 116 10.00 -28.05 -1.73
C LEU A 116 10.15 -28.85 -3.03
N TYR A 117 11.17 -28.54 -3.84
CA TYR A 117 11.45 -29.21 -5.10
C TYR A 117 12.87 -29.77 -5.08
N LYS A 118 13.03 -31.03 -5.45
CA LYS A 118 14.38 -31.57 -5.69
C LYS A 118 14.91 -30.97 -6.99
N ASP A 119 16.23 -30.88 -7.13
CA ASP A 119 16.88 -30.45 -8.38
C ASP A 119 16.38 -31.24 -9.62
N GLU A 120 15.93 -32.48 -9.39
CA GLU A 120 15.32 -33.38 -10.37
C GLU A 120 13.95 -32.88 -10.85
N ASP A 121 13.09 -32.42 -9.93
CA ASP A 121 11.74 -31.91 -10.22
C ASP A 121 11.82 -30.55 -10.96
N ILE A 122 12.83 -29.75 -10.64
CA ILE A 122 13.10 -28.46 -11.31
C ILE A 122 13.49 -28.68 -12.79
N ARG A 123 14.24 -29.75 -13.08
CA ARG A 123 14.66 -30.11 -14.45
C ARG A 123 13.53 -30.62 -15.33
N GLU A 124 12.52 -31.28 -14.75
CA GLU A 124 11.33 -31.70 -15.51
C GLU A 124 10.48 -30.51 -15.99
N TRP A 125 10.46 -29.42 -15.22
CA TRP A 125 9.77 -28.17 -15.59
C TRP A 125 10.47 -27.37 -16.70
N GLU A 126 11.81 -27.39 -16.76
CA GLU A 126 12.56 -26.79 -17.88
C GLU A 126 12.27 -27.48 -19.23
N TYR A 127 11.89 -28.76 -19.21
CA TYR A 127 11.60 -29.54 -20.42
C TYR A 127 10.17 -29.33 -20.98
N GLN A 128 9.27 -28.72 -20.20
CA GLN A 128 7.87 -28.47 -20.59
C GLN A 128 7.60 -27.00 -20.93
N ALA A 129 8.55 -26.08 -20.72
CA ALA A 129 8.43 -24.74 -21.28
C ALA A 129 8.52 -24.88 -22.82
N PRO A 130 7.44 -24.63 -23.59
CA PRO A 130 7.59 -24.57 -25.03
C PRO A 130 8.57 -23.44 -25.31
N THR A 131 9.74 -23.78 -25.85
CA THR A 131 10.65 -22.80 -26.41
C THR A 131 9.85 -22.04 -27.46
N ILE A 132 9.36 -20.85 -27.13
CA ILE A 132 8.88 -19.89 -28.11
C ILE A 132 10.13 -19.44 -28.86
N LEU A 133 10.63 -20.28 -29.76
CA LEU A 133 11.58 -19.89 -30.76
C LEU A 133 10.86 -18.88 -31.63
N ALA A 134 11.31 -17.63 -31.53
CA ALA A 134 10.97 -16.57 -32.44
C ALA A 134 11.13 -17.06 -33.89
N ASN A 135 10.00 -17.24 -34.58
CA ASN A 135 9.97 -17.36 -36.03
C ASN A 135 10.36 -16.00 -36.63
N ASN A 136 11.66 -15.76 -36.75
CA ASN A 136 12.17 -14.69 -37.58
C ASN A 136 11.96 -15.09 -39.05
N HIS A 137 11.05 -14.37 -39.71
CA HIS A 137 10.97 -14.31 -41.15
C HIS A 137 12.33 -14.00 -41.76
N SER A 138 12.88 -14.92 -42.55
CA SER A 138 13.74 -14.59 -43.68
C SER A 138 13.13 -15.25 -44.90
N GLY A 139 12.41 -14.44 -45.67
CA GLY A 139 12.15 -14.76 -47.06
C GLY A 139 13.47 -14.68 -47.81
N ASP A 140 13.82 -15.74 -48.51
CA ASP A 140 14.51 -15.62 -49.79
C ASP A 140 14.14 -16.82 -50.66
N GLY A 141 13.06 -16.64 -51.41
CA GLY A 141 12.73 -17.49 -52.54
C GLY A 141 13.46 -16.97 -53.76
N ARG A 142 14.31 -17.80 -54.36
CA ARG A 142 14.76 -17.60 -55.73
C ARG A 142 14.68 -18.89 -56.57
N LEU A 143 13.88 -18.76 -57.63
CA LEU A 143 13.93 -19.40 -58.94
C LEU A 143 13.43 -20.85 -59.05
N ILE A 144 12.22 -20.99 -59.60
CA ILE A 144 12.02 -21.32 -61.03
C ILE A 144 10.81 -20.54 -61.58
#